data_AF-A0A0M5IEC4-F1
#
_entry.id   AF-A0A0M5IEC4-F1
#
_cell.length_a   1.000
_cell.length_b   1.000
_cell.length_c   1.000
_cell.angle_alpha   90.00
_cell.angle_beta   90.00
_cell.angle_gamma   90.00
#
_symmetry.space_group_name_H-M   'P 1'
#
loop_
_entity.id
_entity.type
_entity.pdbx_description
1 polymer ?
#
loop_
_entity_poly.entity_id
_entity_poly.type
_entity_poly.pdbx_seq_one_letter_code
_entity_poly.pdbx_strand_id
1 'polypeptide(L)'
;RNQYGLLYNAGVFSGSTSLVTEGWKIPNHLGDWDKLRNFLGGDSKVAEALSIAGFVGKPGGRRDADEPFAFQEKDEVGYWWFSSVDGYNCWALSINPSNVSVPQSTNTYSRGYGFSIRFIRQ
;
A
#
# COMPACT_ATOMS: atom_id res chain seq x y z
N ARG A 1 21.46 -2.21 -9.30
CA ARG A 1 20.84 -1.46 -8.17
C ARG A 1 19.65 -0.69 -8.76
N ASN A 2 18.47 -0.68 -8.13
CA ASN A 2 17.19 -0.04 -8.58
C ASN A 2 16.07 -0.97 -9.08
N GLN A 3 16.03 -2.24 -8.68
CA GLN A 3 14.91 -3.12 -9.07
C GLN A 3 13.66 -2.98 -8.17
N TYR A 4 13.82 -2.40 -6.97
CA TYR A 4 12.76 -2.18 -6.00
C TYR A 4 12.82 -0.76 -5.46
N GLY A 5 11.66 -0.23 -5.06
CA GLY A 5 11.55 1.08 -4.40
C GLY A 5 12.02 1.05 -2.95
N LEU A 6 12.01 2.22 -2.31
CA LEU A 6 12.27 2.35 -0.88
C LEU A 6 11.04 1.95 -0.05
N LEU A 7 11.28 1.41 1.14
CA LEU A 7 10.25 1.12 2.13
C LEU A 7 10.28 2.19 3.22
N TYR A 8 9.10 2.69 3.56
CA TYR A 8 8.91 3.77 4.52
C TYR A 8 8.04 3.30 5.68
N ASN A 9 8.32 3.81 6.88
CA ASN A 9 7.37 3.75 7.97
C ASN A 9 6.25 4.78 7.77
N ALA A 10 5.10 4.57 8.42
CA ALA A 10 3.97 5.47 8.28
C ALA A 10 4.23 6.88 8.87
N GLY A 11 5.30 7.01 9.68
CA GLY A 11 5.79 8.28 10.19
C GLY A 11 6.03 9.31 9.09
N VAL A 12 6.49 8.86 7.93
CA VAL A 12 6.96 9.72 6.84
C VAL A 12 5.89 10.66 6.25
N PHE A 13 4.61 10.28 6.33
CA PHE A 13 3.49 11.09 5.83
C PHE A 13 2.59 11.63 6.94
N SER A 14 2.83 11.26 8.20
CA SER A 14 2.07 11.77 9.35
C SER A 14 2.53 13.14 9.87
N GLY A 15 3.70 13.64 9.44
CA GLY A 15 4.29 14.90 9.94
C GLY A 15 4.76 15.89 8.87
N SER A 16 4.82 15.51 7.60
CA SER A 16 5.20 16.39 6.47
C SER A 16 4.84 15.71 5.15
N THR A 17 4.34 16.46 4.17
CA THR A 17 4.08 15.99 2.80
C THR A 17 5.24 16.26 1.84
N SER A 18 6.45 16.55 2.33
CA SER A 18 7.61 16.89 1.49
C SER A 18 8.00 15.84 0.44
N LEU A 19 7.49 14.61 0.55
CA LEU A 19 7.61 13.55 -0.45
C LEU A 19 6.64 13.67 -1.63
N VAL A 20 5.56 14.43 -1.49
CA VAL A 20 4.45 14.48 -2.44
C VAL A 20 4.64 15.67 -3.38
N THR A 21 4.80 15.40 -4.67
CA THR A 21 4.87 16.43 -5.72
C THR A 21 3.49 17.03 -5.99
N GLU A 22 3.45 18.27 -6.49
CA GLU A 22 2.20 18.95 -6.88
C GLU A 22 1.34 18.10 -7.84
N GLY A 23 0.03 18.08 -7.60
CA GLY A 23 -0.94 17.30 -8.39
C GLY A 23 -1.00 15.80 -8.05
N TRP A 24 -0.24 15.35 -7.05
CA TRP A 24 -0.24 13.97 -6.57
C TRP A 24 -0.61 13.92 -5.09
N LYS A 25 -1.09 12.76 -4.63
CA LYS A 25 -1.33 12.49 -3.21
C LYS A 25 -1.10 11.01 -2.87
N ILE A 26 -0.84 10.73 -1.59
CA ILE A 26 -0.92 9.37 -1.05
C ILE A 26 -2.41 9.03 -0.88
N PRO A 27 -2.90 7.92 -1.46
CA PRO A 27 -4.32 7.57 -1.40
C PRO A 27 -4.77 7.43 0.04
N ASN A 28 -5.98 7.91 0.34
CA ASN A 28 -6.67 7.66 1.59
C ASN A 28 -7.55 6.41 1.44
N HIS A 29 -7.61 5.56 2.46
CA HIS A 29 -8.43 4.34 2.45
C HIS A 29 -9.92 4.68 2.23
N LEU A 30 -10.53 5.46 3.12
CA LEU A 30 -11.95 5.81 3.00
C LEU A 30 -12.22 6.79 1.84
N GLY A 31 -11.28 7.69 1.58
CA GLY A 31 -11.44 8.77 0.62
C GLY A 31 -11.23 8.38 -0.84
N ASP A 32 -10.38 7.38 -1.11
CA ASP A 32 -9.95 7.02 -2.46
C ASP A 32 -10.16 5.53 -2.75
N TRP A 33 -9.76 4.64 -1.83
CA TRP A 33 -9.94 3.20 -2.02
C TRP A 33 -11.41 2.79 -2.02
N ASP A 34 -12.20 3.27 -1.06
CA ASP A 34 -13.64 3.00 -1.03
C ASP A 34 -14.36 3.56 -2.26
N LYS A 35 -13.92 4.72 -2.78
CA LYS A 35 -14.47 5.27 -4.03
C LYS A 35 -14.18 4.36 -5.21
N LEU A 36 -12.95 3.85 -5.34
CA LEU A 36 -12.58 2.88 -6.39
C LEU A 36 -13.44 1.62 -6.28
N ARG A 37 -13.57 1.08 -5.07
CA ARG A 37 -14.39 -0.10 -4.80
C ARG A 37 -15.84 0.11 -5.20
N ASN A 38 -16.44 1.23 -4.81
CA ASN A 38 -17.82 1.55 -5.16
C ASN A 38 -17.99 1.77 -6.66
N PHE A 39 -17.04 2.45 -7.30
CA PHE A 39 -17.04 2.70 -8.74
C PHE A 39 -16.97 1.41 -9.56
N LEU A 40 -16.10 0.46 -9.17
CA LEU A 40 -15.95 -0.81 -9.86
C LEU A 40 -17.10 -1.79 -9.58
N GLY A 41 -17.95 -1.53 -8.58
CA GLY A 41 -19.07 -2.40 -8.23
C GLY A 41 -18.73 -3.44 -7.16
N GLY A 42 -17.77 -3.15 -6.29
CA GLY A 42 -17.45 -3.94 -5.11
C GLY A 42 -16.16 -4.77 -5.24
N ASP A 43 -15.87 -5.53 -4.18
CA ASP A 43 -14.60 -6.22 -3.97
C ASP A 43 -14.25 -7.22 -5.07
N SER A 44 -15.24 -7.93 -5.62
CA SER A 44 -15.02 -8.91 -6.71
C SER A 44 -14.47 -8.24 -7.96
N LYS A 45 -15.00 -7.06 -8.32
CA LYS A 45 -14.56 -6.30 -9.49
C LYS A 45 -13.23 -5.59 -9.27
N VAL A 46 -12.95 -5.17 -8.04
CA VAL A 46 -11.61 -4.69 -7.66
C VAL A 46 -10.60 -5.83 -7.77
N ALA A 47 -10.89 -7.02 -7.23
CA ALA A 47 -9.99 -8.17 -7.32
C ALA A 47 -9.66 -8.54 -8.78
N GLU A 48 -10.68 -8.58 -9.63
CA GLU A 48 -10.54 -8.77 -11.08
C GLU A 48 -9.68 -7.67 -11.73
N ALA A 49 -9.92 -6.40 -11.39
CA ALA A 49 -9.13 -5.30 -11.93
C ALA A 49 -7.66 -5.38 -11.49
N LEU A 50 -7.39 -5.74 -10.24
CA LEU A 50 -6.03 -5.88 -9.72
C LEU A 50 -5.29 -7.08 -10.33
N SER A 51 -5.98 -8.19 -10.61
CA SER A 51 -5.40 -9.36 -11.26
C SER A 51 -5.09 -9.11 -12.75
N ILE A 52 -5.95 -8.35 -13.46
CA ILE A 52 -5.76 -8.01 -14.87
C ILE A 52 -4.73 -6.89 -15.06
N ALA A 53 -4.88 -5.79 -14.32
CA ALA A 53 -4.05 -4.60 -14.54
C ALA A 53 -2.57 -4.87 -14.25
N GLY A 54 -2.30 -5.83 -13.35
CA GLY A 54 -0.96 -6.13 -12.86
C GLY A 54 -0.40 -4.93 -12.09
N PHE A 55 0.10 -5.14 -10.89
CA PHE A 55 0.88 -4.08 -10.26
C PHE A 55 2.14 -3.87 -11.11
N VAL A 56 2.23 -2.73 -11.82
CA VAL A 56 3.35 -2.40 -12.73
C VAL A 56 4.72 -2.43 -12.03
N GLY A 57 4.75 -2.32 -10.69
CA GLY A 57 5.95 -2.50 -9.88
C GLY A 57 5.99 -3.87 -9.21
N LYS A 58 7.17 -4.52 -9.23
CA LYS A 58 7.40 -5.80 -8.55
C LYS A 58 7.00 -5.75 -7.07
N PRO A 59 6.48 -6.86 -6.49
CA PRO A 59 6.26 -6.99 -5.06
C PRO A 59 7.55 -6.70 -4.28
N GLY A 60 7.58 -5.57 -3.56
CA GLY A 60 8.76 -5.11 -2.84
C GLY A 60 8.95 -5.77 -1.47
N GLY A 61 7.98 -6.56 -1.02
CA GLY A 61 7.95 -7.08 0.34
C GLY A 61 7.71 -5.98 1.37
N ARG A 62 8.09 -6.29 2.61
CA ARG A 62 8.01 -5.38 3.76
C ARG A 62 9.27 -5.45 4.62
N ARG A 63 9.45 -4.43 5.44
CA ARG A 63 10.35 -4.45 6.60
C ARG A 63 9.52 -4.61 7.86
N ASP A 64 9.90 -5.52 8.74
CA ASP A 64 9.21 -5.72 10.01
C ASP A 64 9.35 -4.51 10.93
N ALA A 65 8.33 -4.25 11.77
CA ALA A 65 8.37 -3.18 12.76
C ALA A 65 9.32 -3.51 13.91
N ASP A 66 9.32 -4.77 14.34
CA ASP A 66 10.06 -5.21 15.53
C ASP A 66 11.49 -5.66 15.18
N GLU A 67 11.71 -6.04 13.91
CA GLU A 67 13.02 -6.41 13.37
C GLU A 67 13.39 -5.56 12.15
N PRO A 68 13.93 -4.34 12.35
CA PRO A 68 14.18 -3.39 11.26
C PRO A 68 15.23 -3.85 10.24
N PHE A 69 15.98 -4.92 10.51
CA PHE A 69 16.95 -5.49 9.57
C PHE A 69 16.38 -6.68 8.77
N ALA A 70 15.17 -7.12 9.09
CA ALA A 70 14.52 -8.25 8.43
C ALA A 70 13.60 -7.76 7.30
N PHE A 71 14.00 -8.05 6.05
CA PHE A 71 13.16 -7.89 4.86
C PHE A 71 12.40 -9.19 4.60
N GLN A 72 11.09 -9.10 4.41
CA GLN A 72 10.19 -10.25 4.25
C GLN A 72 9.42 -10.16 2.93
N GLU A 73 9.02 -11.31 2.39
CA GLU A 73 8.07 -11.45 1.26
C GLU A 73 8.48 -10.72 -0.03
N LYS A 74 9.78 -10.46 -0.20
CA LYS A 74 10.33 -9.87 -1.43
C LYS A 74 9.97 -10.75 -2.62
N ASP A 75 9.51 -10.13 -3.71
CA ASP A 75 8.99 -10.78 -4.93
C ASP A 75 7.70 -11.60 -4.77
N GLU A 76 7.16 -11.71 -3.55
CA GLU A 76 5.96 -12.48 -3.26
C GLU A 76 4.76 -11.58 -2.97
N VAL A 77 4.89 -10.64 -2.04
CA VAL A 77 3.80 -9.76 -1.60
C VAL A 77 4.23 -8.30 -1.68
N GLY A 78 3.37 -7.47 -2.28
CA GLY A 78 3.58 -6.03 -2.35
C GLY A 78 2.77 -5.34 -1.26
N TYR A 79 3.39 -4.41 -0.53
CA TYR A 79 2.73 -3.63 0.53
C TYR A 79 2.79 -2.14 0.22
N TRP A 80 1.67 -1.44 0.37
CA TRP A 80 1.56 0.00 0.14
C TRP A 80 0.75 0.69 1.24
N TRP A 81 1.29 1.75 1.80
CA TRP A 81 0.57 2.57 2.77
C TRP A 81 -0.56 3.38 2.12
N PHE A 82 -1.69 3.46 2.82
CA PHE A 82 -2.63 4.57 2.69
C PHE A 82 -2.24 5.71 3.65
N SER A 83 -2.72 6.93 3.39
CA SER A 83 -2.54 8.07 4.32
C SER A 83 -3.48 8.04 5.54
N SER A 84 -4.29 6.99 5.67
CA SER A 84 -5.29 6.85 6.74
C SER A 84 -4.68 6.20 7.98
N VAL A 85 -4.50 6.99 9.04
CA VAL A 85 -4.03 6.52 10.35
C VAL A 85 -5.22 6.01 11.17
N ASP A 86 -5.02 4.91 11.89
CA ASP A 86 -5.98 4.31 12.81
C ASP A 86 -5.28 4.02 14.15
N GLY A 87 -5.27 5.02 15.03
CA GLY A 87 -4.54 4.97 16.31
C GLY A 87 -3.03 4.75 16.14
N TYR A 88 -2.52 3.65 16.69
CA TYR A 88 -1.12 3.22 16.55
C TYR A 88 -0.84 2.50 15.23
N ASN A 89 -1.87 2.23 14.44
CA ASN A 89 -1.79 1.56 13.15
C ASN A 89 -2.04 2.54 11.99
N CYS A 90 -1.82 2.06 10.78
CA CYS A 90 -2.13 2.73 9.54
C CYS A 90 -2.69 1.74 8.54
N TRP A 91 -3.66 2.16 7.73
CA TRP A 91 -4.22 1.34 6.68
C TRP A 91 -3.17 1.08 5.58
N ALA A 92 -3.11 -0.15 5.11
CA ALA A 92 -2.28 -0.53 3.98
C ALA A 92 -3.00 -1.50 3.03
N LEU A 93 -2.50 -1.54 1.81
CA LEU A 93 -2.82 -2.53 0.79
C LEU A 93 -1.67 -3.54 0.71
N SER A 94 -1.94 -4.82 0.86
CA SER A 94 -1.05 -5.96 0.66
C SER A 94 -1.58 -6.83 -0.47
N ILE A 95 -0.77 -7.16 -1.47
CA ILE A 95 -1.22 -7.97 -2.61
C ILE A 95 -0.22 -9.08 -2.88
N ASN A 96 -0.71 -10.32 -2.83
CA ASN A 96 -0.03 -11.47 -3.41
C ASN A 96 -0.56 -11.65 -4.84
N PRO A 97 0.25 -11.42 -5.89
CA PRO A 97 -0.20 -11.55 -7.27
C PRO A 97 -0.71 -12.96 -7.63
N SER A 98 -0.28 -13.99 -6.91
CA SER A 98 -0.74 -15.37 -7.09
C SER A 98 -2.11 -15.63 -6.46
N ASN A 99 -2.58 -14.74 -5.58
CA ASN A 99 -3.88 -14.84 -4.91
C ASN A 99 -4.41 -13.45 -4.55
N VAL A 100 -5.19 -12.87 -5.48
CA VAL A 100 -5.73 -11.52 -5.34
C VAL A 100 -7.14 -11.58 -4.75
N SER A 101 -7.26 -11.35 -3.44
CA SER A 101 -8.53 -11.25 -2.70
C SER A 101 -8.58 -9.95 -1.90
N VAL A 102 -9.60 -9.12 -2.13
CA VAL A 102 -9.65 -7.75 -1.55
C VAL A 102 -9.73 -7.72 -0.03
N PRO A 103 -10.61 -8.51 0.64
CA PRO A 103 -10.67 -8.52 2.11
C PRO A 103 -9.36 -8.93 2.78
N GLN A 104 -8.53 -9.72 2.09
CA GLN A 104 -7.21 -10.11 2.57
C GLN A 104 -6.14 -9.04 2.26
N SER A 105 -6.42 -8.19 1.28
CA SER A 105 -5.48 -7.19 0.79
C SER A 105 -5.51 -5.88 1.58
N THR A 106 -6.60 -5.53 2.25
CA THR A 106 -6.66 -4.28 3.03
C THR A 106 -6.70 -4.57 4.51
N ASN A 107 -5.74 -4.03 5.25
CA ASN A 107 -5.70 -4.18 6.71
C ASN A 107 -4.98 -2.99 7.36
N THR A 108 -5.07 -2.87 8.68
CA THR A 108 -4.26 -1.95 9.45
C THR A 108 -3.00 -2.64 9.95
N TYR A 109 -1.89 -1.92 9.95
CA TYR A 109 -0.58 -2.40 10.41
C TYR A 109 0.06 -1.38 11.33
N SER A 110 0.88 -1.84 12.27
CA SER A 110 1.67 -0.95 13.13
C SER A 110 2.46 0.03 12.27
N ARG A 111 2.49 1.30 12.69
CA ARG A 111 3.17 2.39 11.97
C ARG A 111 4.68 2.19 11.85
N GLY A 112 5.26 1.25 12.61
CA GLY A 112 6.68 0.88 12.56
C GLY A 112 7.10 0.03 11.35
N TYR A 113 6.14 -0.62 10.68
CA TYR A 113 6.40 -1.43 9.49
C TYR A 113 6.96 -0.57 8.36
N GLY A 114 7.81 -1.16 7.50
CA GLY A 114 8.27 -0.51 6.29
C GLY A 114 7.52 -1.04 5.06
N PHE A 115 6.69 -0.21 4.43
CA PHE A 115 6.00 -0.53 3.18
C PHE A 115 6.33 0.49 2.08
N SER A 116 6.02 0.15 0.83
CA SER A 116 6.14 1.11 -0.27
C SER A 116 5.07 2.20 -0.16
N ILE A 117 5.25 3.30 -0.89
CA ILE A 117 4.22 4.34 -1.06
C ILE A 117 3.92 4.44 -2.56
N ARG A 118 2.64 4.55 -2.91
CA ARG A 118 2.19 4.90 -4.25
C ARG A 118 1.40 6.19 -4.20
N PHE A 119 1.62 7.03 -5.20
CA PHE A 119 0.85 8.24 -5.37
C PHE A 119 -0.26 8.02 -6.40
N ILE A 120 -1.38 8.69 -6.17
CA ILE A 120 -2.46 8.84 -7.16
C ILE A 120 -2.57 10.31 -7.55
N ARG A 121 -3.05 10.56 -8.76
CA ARG A 121 -3.28 11.93 -9.24
C ARG A 121 -4.49 12.53 -8.52
N GLN A 122 -4.39 13.81 -8.17
CA GLN A 122 -5.49 14.58 -7.58
C GLN A 122 -6.50 15.02 -8.65
#